data_AF-A0A954N3X7-F1
#
_entry.id   AF-A0A954N3X7-F1
#
_cell.length_a   1.000
_cell.length_b   1.000
_cell.length_c   1.000
_cell.angle_alpha   90.00
_cell.angle_beta   90.00
_cell.angle_gamma   90.00
#
_symmetry.space_group_name_H-M   'P 1'
#
loop_
_entity.id
_entity.type
_entity.pdbx_description
1 polymer ?
#
loop_
_entity_poly.entity_id
_entity_poly.type
_entity_poly.pdbx_seq_one_letter_code
_entity_poly.pdbx_strand_id
1 'polypeptide(L)'
;SAFHPDYRLLDIPATPPETLKRARQIAIKNGIRYCYTGNIHDADGQSTYCHQCGLMLIERDWYRLGDWNLDPTGRCKQCGTVCAGRFEASPGSWGAKRLPIRISEVSRN
;
A
#
# COMPACT_ATOMS: atom_id res chain seq x y z
N SER A 1 4.13 3.88 9.83
CA SER A 1 2.76 4.45 9.75
C SER A 1 2.70 5.72 10.58
N ALA A 2 1.89 6.70 10.21
CA ALA A 2 1.70 7.90 11.03
C ALA A 2 0.82 7.59 12.24
N PHE A 3 1.24 8.13 13.39
CA PHE A 3 0.36 8.35 14.53
C PHE A 3 -0.60 9.51 14.23
N HIS A 4 -1.87 9.31 14.57
CA HIS A 4 -2.93 10.32 14.56
C HIS A 4 -3.43 10.52 15.99
N PRO A 5 -3.49 11.77 16.50
CA PRO A 5 -4.05 12.05 17.81
C PRO A 5 -5.55 11.77 17.78
N ASP A 6 -5.95 10.67 18.40
CA ASP A 6 -7.32 10.17 18.40
C ASP A 6 -7.74 9.69 19.80
N TYR A 7 -9.04 9.67 20.01
CA TYR A 7 -9.67 9.22 21.26
C TYR A 7 -9.18 9.98 22.49
N ARG A 8 -8.43 9.33 23.39
CA ARG A 8 -7.99 9.89 24.68
C ARG A 8 -6.57 10.46 24.66
N LEU A 9 -5.87 10.40 23.53
CA LEU A 9 -4.46 10.79 23.41
C LEU A 9 -4.30 11.94 22.41
N LEU A 10 -4.75 13.13 22.83
CA LEU A 10 -4.84 14.33 21.99
C LEU A 10 -3.68 15.32 22.23
N ASP A 11 -2.89 15.10 23.27
CA ASP A 11 -1.78 15.95 23.72
C ASP A 11 -0.46 15.67 23.00
N ILE A 12 -0.38 14.56 22.27
CA ILE A 12 0.77 14.20 21.43
C ILE A 12 0.48 14.63 19.99
N PRO A 13 1.39 15.34 19.30
CA PRO A 13 1.17 15.73 17.91
C PRO A 13 1.23 14.53 16.96
N ALA A 14 0.53 14.64 15.82
CA ALA A 14 0.60 13.65 14.74
C ALA A 14 2.03 13.43 14.25
N THR A 15 2.34 12.22 13.75
CA THR A 15 3.65 11.99 13.10
C THR A 15 3.75 12.81 11.81
N PRO A 16 4.75 13.69 11.65
CA PRO A 16 4.93 14.43 10.41
C PRO A 16 5.16 13.50 9.21
N PRO A 17 4.56 13.76 8.04
CA PRO A 17 4.75 12.93 6.84
C PRO A 17 6.23 12.77 6.44
N GLU A 18 7.03 13.82 6.59
CA GLU A 18 8.46 13.81 6.28
C GLU A 18 9.26 12.80 7.11
N THR A 19 8.84 12.54 8.36
CA THR A 19 9.44 11.50 9.21
C THR A 19 9.28 10.13 8.55
N LEU A 20 8.11 9.84 7.98
CA LEU A 20 7.84 8.57 7.31
C LEU A 20 8.56 8.46 5.96
N LYS A 21 8.58 9.53 5.17
CA LYS A 21 9.33 9.55 3.90
C LYS A 21 10.81 9.29 4.13
N ARG A 22 11.40 9.93 5.16
CA ARG A 22 12.79 9.69 5.57
C ARG A 22 13.00 8.24 6.01
N ALA A 23 12.13 7.69 6.85
CA ALA A 23 12.22 6.30 7.28
C ALA A 23 12.16 5.32 6.09
N ARG A 24 11.26 5.56 5.13
CA ARG A 24 11.16 4.77 3.89
C ARG A 24 12.43 4.83 3.07
N GLN A 25 13.02 6.01 2.89
CA GLN A 25 14.28 6.17 2.16
C GLN A 25 15.42 5.38 2.82
N ILE A 26 15.51 5.42 4.16
CA ILE A 26 16.52 4.65 4.91
C ILE A 26 16.30 3.15 4.69
N ALA A 27 15.06 2.66 4.79
CA ALA A 27 14.74 1.25 4.57
C ALA A 27 15.17 0.77 3.17
N ILE A 28 14.83 1.53 2.12
CA ILE A 28 15.19 1.20 0.74
C ILE A 28 16.71 1.18 0.56
N LYS A 29 17.43 2.16 1.11
CA LYS A 29 18.91 2.22 1.07
C LYS A 29 19.56 1.02 1.76
N ASN A 30 18.89 0.40 2.73
CA ASN A 30 19.35 -0.81 3.42
C ASN A 30 18.88 -2.12 2.75
N GLY A 31 18.35 -2.05 1.52
CA GLY A 31 17.97 -3.22 0.74
C GLY A 31 16.55 -3.73 0.99
N ILE A 32 15.72 -3.02 1.77
CA ILE A 32 14.29 -3.33 1.88
C ILE A 32 13.63 -2.98 0.55
N ARG A 33 13.26 -4.01 -0.22
CA ARG A 33 12.69 -3.88 -1.57
C ARG A 33 11.33 -3.17 -1.59
N TYR A 34 10.51 -3.41 -0.57
CA TYR A 34 9.13 -2.95 -0.51
C TYR A 34 8.86 -2.31 0.86
N CYS A 35 9.10 -1.01 0.97
CA CYS A 35 8.82 -0.22 2.17
C CYS A 35 7.72 0.80 1.86
N TYR A 36 6.68 0.84 2.70
CA TYR A 36 5.50 1.65 2.47
C TYR A 36 5.31 2.69 3.58
N THR A 37 4.90 3.90 3.20
CA THR A 37 4.32 4.85 4.15
C THR A 37 2.86 4.49 4.40
N GLY A 38 2.38 4.74 5.62
CA GLY A 38 1.04 4.33 6.06
C GLY A 38 0.38 5.44 6.86
N ASN A 39 -0.95 5.47 6.86
CA ASN A 39 -1.78 6.47 7.51
C ASN A 39 -1.46 7.93 7.09
N ILE A 40 -1.02 8.17 5.86
CA ILE A 40 -0.87 9.51 5.26
C ILE A 40 -1.37 9.47 3.82
N HIS A 41 -1.54 10.60 3.16
CA HIS A 41 -1.67 10.64 1.69
C HIS A 41 -0.28 10.78 1.08
N ASP A 42 0.20 9.73 0.43
CA ASP A 42 1.55 9.64 -0.13
C ASP A 42 1.58 8.55 -1.20
N ALA A 43 1.08 8.86 -2.40
CA ALA A 43 1.00 7.90 -3.50
C ALA A 43 2.37 7.27 -3.81
N ASP A 44 3.43 8.07 -3.77
CA ASP A 44 4.80 7.60 -4.02
C ASP A 44 5.27 6.62 -2.93
N GLY A 45 5.03 6.93 -1.67
CA GLY A 45 5.41 6.07 -0.55
C GLY A 45 4.51 4.86 -0.39
N GLN A 46 3.28 4.92 -0.86
CA GLN A 46 2.29 3.85 -0.77
C GLN A 46 2.37 2.87 -1.93
N SER A 47 2.80 3.29 -3.11
CA SER A 47 2.79 2.45 -4.31
C SER A 47 3.86 1.34 -4.29
N THR A 48 3.59 0.25 -5.02
CA THR A 48 4.58 -0.82 -5.26
C THR A 48 5.46 -0.43 -6.45
N TYR A 49 6.78 -0.59 -6.30
CA TYR A 49 7.73 -0.41 -7.40
C TYR A 49 8.49 -1.70 -7.67
N CYS A 50 8.87 -1.91 -8.92
CA CYS A 50 9.69 -3.04 -9.31
C CYS A 50 11.07 -2.87 -8.68
N HIS A 51 11.49 -3.84 -7.86
CA HIS A 51 12.79 -3.82 -7.21
C HIS A 51 13.98 -3.98 -8.18
N GLN A 52 13.73 -4.33 -9.44
CA GLN A 52 14.76 -4.46 -10.47
C GLN A 52 14.84 -3.23 -11.39
N CYS A 53 13.73 -2.80 -11.99
CA CYS A 53 13.73 -1.71 -12.98
C CYS A 53 13.17 -0.39 -12.47
N GLY A 54 12.64 -0.33 -11.25
CA GLY A 54 12.08 0.89 -10.67
C GLY A 54 10.70 1.30 -11.19
N LEU A 55 10.10 0.58 -12.14
CA LEU A 55 8.74 0.88 -12.63
C LEU A 55 7.71 0.80 -11.50
N MET A 56 6.79 1.75 -11.43
CA MET A 56 5.60 1.64 -10.57
C MET A 56 4.74 0.46 -11.04
N LEU A 57 4.62 -0.57 -10.20
CA LEU A 57 3.87 -1.80 -10.48
C LEU A 57 2.40 -1.68 -10.12
N ILE A 58 2.12 -1.07 -8.96
CA ILE A 58 0.77 -0.89 -8.45
C ILE A 58 0.71 0.48 -7.80
N GLU A 59 0.02 1.41 -8.42
CA GLU A 59 -0.25 2.71 -7.82
C GLU A 59 -1.29 2.57 -6.71
N ARG A 60 -0.99 3.17 -5.56
CA ARG A 60 -1.89 3.20 -4.41
C ARG A 60 -1.93 4.59 -3.82
N ASP A 61 -3.12 5.17 -3.77
CA ASP A 61 -3.44 6.32 -2.94
C ASP A 61 -4.63 5.96 -2.07
N TRP A 62 -4.34 5.65 -0.80
CA TRP A 62 -5.35 5.19 0.15
C TRP A 62 -6.09 3.93 -0.35
N TYR A 63 -7.40 4.00 -0.54
CA TYR A 63 -8.23 2.90 -1.03
C TYR A 63 -8.37 2.87 -2.55
N ARG A 64 -7.69 3.76 -3.28
CA ARG A 64 -7.75 3.80 -4.74
C ARG A 64 -6.51 3.11 -5.31
N LEU A 65 -6.77 2.21 -6.25
CA LEU A 65 -5.76 1.64 -7.13
C LEU A 65 -5.75 2.47 -8.42
N GLY A 66 -4.56 2.82 -8.89
CA GLY A 66 -4.33 3.47 -10.18
C GLY A 66 -3.65 2.52 -11.15
N ASP A 67 -2.44 2.86 -11.59
CA ASP A 67 -1.64 2.04 -12.50
C ASP A 67 -1.49 0.58 -12.04
N TRP A 68 -1.59 -0.34 -12.99
CA TRP A 68 -1.41 -1.78 -12.80
C TRP A 68 -0.48 -2.38 -13.86
N ASN A 69 0.80 -2.40 -13.54
CA ASN A 69 1.89 -2.84 -14.41
C ASN A 69 2.41 -4.25 -14.08
N LEU A 70 1.51 -5.09 -13.57
CA LEU A 70 1.75 -6.53 -13.36
C LEU A 70 1.06 -7.37 -14.43
N ASP A 71 1.76 -8.39 -14.92
CA ASP A 71 1.14 -9.44 -15.73
C ASP A 71 0.27 -10.39 -14.88
N PRO A 72 -0.53 -11.28 -15.49
CA PRO A 72 -1.40 -12.20 -14.77
C PRO A 72 -0.68 -13.17 -13.82
N THR A 73 0.64 -13.28 -13.89
CA THR A 73 1.47 -14.13 -13.02
C THR A 73 2.18 -13.33 -11.92
N GLY A 74 1.91 -12.04 -11.80
CA GLY A 74 2.52 -11.16 -10.80
C GLY A 74 3.92 -10.68 -11.16
N ARG A 75 4.28 -10.63 -12.45
CA ARG A 75 5.57 -10.10 -12.91
C ARG A 75 5.46 -8.69 -13.44
N CYS A 76 6.53 -7.92 -13.30
CA CYS A 76 6.66 -6.61 -13.92
C CYS A 76 6.47 -6.70 -15.45
N LYS A 77 5.53 -5.94 -16.01
CA LYS A 77 5.30 -5.89 -17.47
C LYS A 77 6.50 -5.37 -18.27
N GLN A 78 7.40 -4.61 -17.65
CA GLN A 78 8.57 -4.03 -18.34
C GLN A 78 9.80 -4.94 -18.31
N CYS A 79 10.14 -5.56 -17.17
CA CYS A 79 11.38 -6.33 -17.03
C CYS A 79 11.19 -7.81 -16.66
N GLY A 80 9.95 -8.28 -16.50
CA GLY A 80 9.65 -9.68 -16.18
C GLY A 80 10.02 -10.13 -14.77
N THR A 81 10.57 -9.23 -13.94
CA THR A 81 10.91 -9.53 -12.55
C THR A 81 9.64 -9.81 -11.74
N VAL A 82 9.66 -10.91 -10.96
CA VAL A 82 8.55 -11.31 -10.10
C VAL A 82 8.36 -10.30 -8.96
N CYS A 83 7.16 -9.75 -8.82
CA CYS A 83 6.78 -8.98 -7.64
C CYS A 83 6.43 -9.94 -6.50
N ALA A 84 6.96 -9.70 -5.31
CA ALA A 84 6.64 -10.54 -4.16
C ALA A 84 5.19 -10.31 -3.74
N GLY A 85 4.39 -11.38 -3.68
CA GLY A 85 2.98 -11.35 -3.32
C GLY A 85 2.13 -12.31 -4.16
N ARG A 86 0.82 -12.30 -3.93
CA ARG A 86 -0.17 -12.95 -4.79
C ARG A 86 -1.08 -11.85 -5.34
N PHE A 87 -1.17 -11.78 -6.67
CA PHE A 87 -1.88 -10.72 -7.35
C PHE A 87 -2.87 -11.33 -8.32
N GLU A 88 -4.04 -10.71 -8.41
CA GLU A 88 -4.99 -10.97 -9.48
C GLU A 88 -4.44 -10.43 -10.81
N ALA A 89 -5.03 -10.84 -11.93
CA ALA A 89 -4.61 -10.35 -13.25
C ALA A 89 -4.90 -8.85 -13.47
N SER A 90 -5.88 -8.30 -12.75
CA SER A 90 -6.34 -6.92 -12.85
C SER A 90 -6.71 -6.36 -11.47
N PRO A 91 -6.71 -5.03 -11.29
CA PRO A 91 -7.13 -4.41 -10.04
C PRO A 91 -8.63 -4.66 -9.80
N GLY A 92 -8.99 -4.97 -8.56
CA GLY A 92 -10.39 -5.04 -8.14
C GLY A 92 -11.04 -3.65 -8.05
N SER A 93 -12.38 -3.61 -7.96
CA SER A 93 -13.18 -2.38 -7.93
C SER A 93 -13.78 -2.05 -6.55
N TRP A 94 -13.20 -2.60 -5.47
CA TRP A 94 -13.71 -2.38 -4.11
C TRP A 94 -13.63 -0.91 -3.69
N GLY A 95 -12.46 -0.28 -3.84
CA GLY A 95 -12.28 1.13 -3.50
C GLY A 95 -12.56 1.44 -2.02
N ALA A 96 -12.96 2.67 -1.72
CA ALA A 96 -13.31 3.13 -0.37
C ALA A 96 -14.72 2.69 0.08
N LYS A 97 -15.13 1.45 -0.22
CA LYS A 97 -16.44 0.92 0.16
C LYS A 97 -16.40 0.29 1.55
N ARG A 98 -17.48 0.49 2.31
CA ARG A 98 -17.75 -0.21 3.56
C ARG A 98 -18.89 -1.20 3.31
N LEU A 99 -18.69 -2.46 3.64
CA LEU A 99 -19.75 -3.48 3.61
C LEU A 99 -20.13 -3.83 5.04
N PRO A 100 -21.32 -3.45 5.53
CA PRO A 100 -21.79 -3.89 6.82
C PRO A 100 -22.03 -5.41 6.77
N ILE A 101 -21.48 -6.13 7.74
CA ILE A 101 -21.73 -7.56 7.92
C ILE A 101 -22.74 -7.75 9.06
N ARG A 102 -23.71 -8.64 8.86
CA ARG A 102 -24.62 -9.10 9.91
C ARG A 102 -24.13 -10.44 10.42
N ILE A 103 -23.63 -10.47 11.65
CA ILE A 103 -23.03 -11.68 12.25
C ILE A 103 -24.02 -12.86 12.22
N SER A 104 -25.31 -12.61 12.44
CA SER A 104 -26.37 -13.62 12.38
C SER A 104 -26.52 -14.34 11.03
N GLU A 105 -26.06 -13.73 9.94
CA GLU A 105 -26.13 -14.27 8.57
C GLU A 105 -24.89 -15.10 8.20
N VAL A 106 -23.78 -14.95 8.93
CA VAL A 106 -22.51 -15.67 8.70
C VAL A 106 -22.42 -16.95 9.56
N SER A 107 -23.04 -16.96 10.74
CA SER A 107 -22.99 -18.08 11.70
C SER A 107 -23.93 -19.26 11.37
N ARG A 108 -24.68 -19.20 10.26
CA ARG A 108 -25.50 -20.32 9.78
C ARG A 108 -24.72 -21.15 8.76
N ASN A 109 -23.78 -21.94 9.24
CA ASN A 109 -23.19 -23.07 8.52
C ASN A 109 -22.87 -24.17 9.53
#